data_AF-A0A2N4YXM9-F1
#
_entry.id   AF-A0A2N4YXM9-F1
#
_cell.length_a   1.000
_cell.length_b   1.000
_cell.length_c   1.000
_cell.angle_alpha   90.00
_cell.angle_beta   90.00
_cell.angle_gamma   90.00
#
_symmetry.space_group_name_H-M   'P 1'
#
loop_
_entity.id
_entity.type
_entity.pdbx_description
1 polymer ?
#
loop_
_entity_poly.entity_id
_entity_poly.type
_entity_poly.pdbx_seq_one_letter_code
_entity_poly.pdbx_strand_id
1 'polypeptide(L)'
;MSGWQRIYYKLLNLPLRVLVKSKSIPAEPAQELGLDTSRPVMYVLPYNSKADLLTLRAQCLAHDLPDPLEPLEIDGALLPRYVFIHGGPRVFTYYTPKEESIKLFHDYLDLHRNHPDLDVQMVPVSVMFGRSPGREKGEVNPPLRMLNGIQKFFAVSWLGRDSFVRFSPSVSLRRMADEHGTDKIIAQKLARVARMHFARQRLAAVGPRLPARQDLFNKLLASKAIARAVEDEARSKKISHEKAQQNAIALMEEIAANFSYEMIRLTDRILGFTWNRLYQGINVHNAERVRQLAHDGHEIVYVPCHRSHMDYLLLSYVLYHQGLVPPHIAAGINLNFWPAGPIFRRLGAFFIRRTFKGNKLYSTVFREYLGELFSRGYSVEYFVEGGRSRTGRLLDPKTGTLSMTIQAMLRGGTRPITLVPIYIGYEHVMEVGTYAKELRGATKEKESLPQMVRGLSKLRNLGQGYVNFGEPLPLMTYLNHHVPEWREAIDPIEAIRPSWLTPTVNNIAADLMVRINNAGAANAMNLCCTALLASRQRSLTREQLTQQLECYLALLRNVPYSPDATTPSASASELIDHALQMNKFEVEKDTIGDIIILPREQAVLMTYYRNNIAHMLVIPS
;
A
#
# COMPACT_ATOMS: atom_id res chain seq x y z
N MET A 1 -39.75 -9.64 -5.44
CA MET A 1 -39.71 -8.77 -4.24
C MET A 1 -41.08 -8.17 -3.99
N SER A 2 -41.54 -8.11 -2.74
CA SER A 2 -42.84 -7.49 -2.41
C SER A 2 -42.80 -5.96 -2.56
N GLY A 3 -43.95 -5.31 -2.76
CA GLY A 3 -44.05 -3.85 -2.92
C GLY A 3 -43.46 -3.07 -1.73
N TRP A 4 -43.68 -3.56 -0.51
CA TRP A 4 -43.13 -2.99 0.73
C TRP A 4 -41.61 -3.02 0.79
N GLN A 5 -40.97 -4.10 0.33
CA GLN A 5 -39.52 -4.18 0.27
C GLN A 5 -38.94 -3.14 -0.70
N ARG A 6 -39.58 -2.93 -1.86
CA ARG A 6 -39.15 -1.90 -2.83
C ARG A 6 -39.22 -0.50 -2.24
N ILE A 7 -40.28 -0.17 -1.50
CA ILE A 7 -40.43 1.13 -0.82
C ILE A 7 -39.35 1.30 0.25
N TYR A 8 -39.14 0.28 1.08
CA TYR A 8 -38.11 0.30 2.12
C TYR A 8 -36.70 0.54 1.55
N TYR A 9 -36.31 -0.18 0.49
CA TYR A 9 -35.01 0.02 -0.15
C TYR A 9 -34.89 1.41 -0.79
N LYS A 10 -35.95 1.94 -1.40
CA LYS A 10 -35.94 3.31 -1.95
C LYS A 10 -35.72 4.36 -0.85
N LEU A 11 -36.41 4.23 0.28
CA LEU A 11 -36.25 5.13 1.43
C LEU A 11 -34.84 5.05 2.04
N LEU A 12 -34.28 3.86 2.17
CA LEU A 12 -32.94 3.66 2.73
C LEU A 12 -31.82 4.09 1.75
N ASN A 13 -32.07 4.00 0.43
CA ASN A 13 -31.11 4.42 -0.59
C ASN A 13 -30.93 5.94 -0.67
N LEU A 14 -31.97 6.72 -0.35
CA LEU A 14 -31.92 8.18 -0.41
C LEU A 14 -30.81 8.78 0.48
N PRO A 15 -30.73 8.50 1.80
CA PRO A 15 -29.64 9.00 2.62
C PRO A 15 -28.29 8.38 2.24
N LEU A 16 -28.27 7.11 1.80
CA LEU A 16 -27.03 6.46 1.37
C LEU A 16 -26.39 7.14 0.16
N ARG A 17 -27.18 7.53 -0.86
CA ARG A 17 -26.66 8.24 -2.03
C ARG A 17 -25.96 9.56 -1.69
N VAL A 18 -26.38 10.23 -0.61
CA VAL A 18 -25.80 11.51 -0.17
C VAL A 18 -24.59 11.28 0.74
N LEU A 19 -24.68 10.32 1.65
CA LEU A 19 -23.69 10.10 2.72
C LEU A 19 -22.56 9.17 2.29
N VAL A 20 -22.80 8.26 1.37
CA VAL A 20 -21.88 7.21 0.94
C VAL A 20 -21.28 7.56 -0.41
N LYS A 21 -19.97 7.78 -0.43
CA LYS A 21 -19.16 7.92 -1.65
C LYS A 21 -18.10 6.82 -1.64
N SER A 22 -18.57 5.59 -1.80
CA SER A 22 -17.72 4.41 -1.74
C SER A 22 -16.85 4.30 -3.00
N LYS A 23 -15.59 3.88 -2.84
CA LYS A 23 -14.70 3.54 -3.94
C LYS A 23 -14.68 2.02 -4.14
N SER A 24 -14.52 1.55 -5.37
CA SER A 24 -14.25 0.14 -5.68
C SER A 24 -12.77 -0.18 -5.45
N ILE A 25 -12.51 -1.40 -4.97
CA ILE A 25 -11.15 -1.96 -4.86
C ILE A 25 -11.23 -3.41 -5.37
N PRO A 26 -10.54 -3.80 -6.45
CA PRO A 26 -9.76 -2.93 -7.35
C PRO A 26 -10.61 -1.86 -8.04
N ALA A 27 -9.94 -0.88 -8.69
CA ALA A 27 -10.62 0.22 -9.36
C ALA A 27 -11.43 -0.28 -10.57
N GLU A 28 -10.93 -1.31 -11.25
CA GLU A 28 -11.60 -1.96 -12.37
C GLU A 28 -11.84 -3.44 -12.06
N PRO A 29 -12.87 -3.78 -11.26
CA PRO A 29 -13.05 -5.13 -10.72
C PRO A 29 -13.24 -6.20 -11.79
N ALA A 30 -13.90 -5.90 -12.92
CA ALA A 30 -14.09 -6.88 -13.98
C ALA A 30 -12.78 -7.26 -14.67
N GLN A 31 -11.97 -6.26 -15.04
CA GLN A 31 -10.71 -6.45 -15.75
C GLN A 31 -9.62 -7.00 -14.83
N GLU A 32 -9.41 -6.38 -13.66
CA GLU A 32 -8.34 -6.75 -12.72
C GLU A 32 -8.55 -8.14 -12.08
N LEU A 33 -9.81 -8.60 -11.94
CA LEU A 33 -10.12 -9.90 -11.33
C LEU A 33 -10.54 -10.96 -12.35
N GLY A 34 -10.57 -10.64 -13.65
CA GLY A 34 -10.98 -11.56 -14.71
C GLY A 34 -12.43 -12.05 -14.57
N LEU A 35 -13.35 -11.17 -14.16
CA LEU A 35 -14.77 -11.53 -14.02
C LEU A 35 -15.43 -11.59 -15.40
N ASP A 36 -16.02 -12.74 -15.73
CA ASP A 36 -16.73 -12.93 -16.99
C ASP A 36 -18.21 -12.53 -16.83
N THR A 37 -18.62 -11.35 -17.31
CA THR A 37 -19.99 -10.88 -17.15
C THR A 37 -21.02 -11.67 -17.97
N SER A 38 -20.59 -12.53 -18.90
CA SER A 38 -21.49 -13.44 -19.64
C SER A 38 -21.94 -14.63 -18.79
N ARG A 39 -21.19 -14.98 -17.75
CA ARG A 39 -21.53 -16.08 -16.83
C ARG A 39 -22.36 -15.58 -15.65
N PRO A 40 -23.22 -16.44 -15.06
CA PRO A 40 -23.94 -16.10 -13.85
C PRO A 40 -23.00 -15.71 -12.69
N VAL A 41 -23.29 -14.59 -12.03
CA VAL A 41 -22.51 -14.09 -10.88
C VAL A 41 -23.35 -14.18 -9.61
N MET A 42 -22.78 -14.72 -8.53
CA MET A 42 -23.35 -14.70 -7.18
C MET A 42 -22.43 -13.93 -6.23
N TYR A 43 -22.91 -12.86 -5.61
CA TYR A 43 -22.15 -12.06 -4.65
C TYR A 43 -22.24 -12.63 -3.23
N VAL A 44 -21.09 -12.80 -2.57
CA VAL A 44 -21.03 -13.25 -1.18
C VAL A 44 -20.65 -12.08 -0.30
N LEU A 45 -21.44 -11.80 0.74
CA LEU A 45 -21.19 -10.72 1.69
C LEU A 45 -20.97 -11.27 3.12
N PRO A 46 -20.14 -10.63 3.94
CA PRO A 46 -19.84 -11.12 5.29
C PRO A 46 -21.04 -11.01 6.24
N TYR A 47 -21.87 -9.96 6.13
CA TYR A 47 -22.98 -9.70 7.05
C TYR A 47 -24.25 -9.30 6.33
N ASN A 48 -25.39 -9.70 6.89
CA ASN A 48 -26.71 -9.22 6.48
C ASN A 48 -26.88 -7.73 6.83
N SER A 49 -26.45 -6.88 5.91
CA SER A 49 -26.64 -5.43 6.01
C SER A 49 -27.24 -4.91 4.72
N LYS A 50 -28.43 -4.31 4.83
CA LYS A 50 -29.10 -3.69 3.68
C LYS A 50 -28.36 -2.46 3.16
N ALA A 51 -27.65 -1.76 4.05
CA ALA A 51 -26.78 -0.66 3.66
C ALA A 51 -25.58 -1.19 2.85
N ASP A 52 -24.96 -2.30 3.26
CA ASP A 52 -23.87 -2.92 2.50
C ASP A 52 -24.34 -3.39 1.13
N LEU A 53 -25.49 -4.07 1.07
CA LEU A 53 -26.07 -4.55 -0.19
C LEU A 53 -26.40 -3.42 -1.18
N LEU A 54 -26.98 -2.31 -0.70
CA LEU A 54 -27.25 -1.14 -1.55
C LEU A 54 -25.97 -0.42 -1.98
N THR A 55 -24.95 -0.39 -1.11
CA THR A 55 -23.64 0.17 -1.46
C THR A 55 -22.93 -0.68 -2.51
N LEU A 56 -22.99 -2.01 -2.39
CA LEU A 56 -22.54 -2.95 -3.41
C LEU A 56 -23.28 -2.71 -4.73
N ARG A 57 -24.61 -2.66 -4.71
CA ARG A 57 -25.42 -2.39 -5.90
C ARG A 57 -24.96 -1.15 -6.65
N ALA A 58 -24.72 -0.04 -5.94
CA ALA A 58 -24.26 1.19 -6.56
C ALA A 58 -22.91 1.02 -7.28
N GLN A 59 -22.00 0.20 -6.74
CA GLN A 59 -20.72 -0.10 -7.38
C GLN A 59 -20.86 -1.11 -8.53
N CYS A 60 -21.71 -2.13 -8.40
CA CYS A 60 -22.00 -3.06 -9.50
C CYS A 60 -22.49 -2.30 -10.73
N LEU A 61 -23.49 -1.43 -10.56
CA LEU A 61 -24.04 -0.61 -11.64
C LEU A 61 -23.04 0.40 -12.22
N ALA A 62 -22.08 0.89 -11.42
CA ALA A 62 -21.05 1.81 -11.90
C ALA A 62 -19.94 1.12 -12.71
N HIS A 63 -19.83 -0.20 -12.61
CA HIS A 63 -18.83 -1.03 -13.29
C HIS A 63 -19.46 -2.04 -14.26
N ASP A 64 -20.71 -1.81 -14.66
CA ASP A 64 -21.47 -2.68 -15.57
C ASP A 64 -21.53 -4.16 -15.12
N LEU A 65 -21.47 -4.39 -13.81
CA LEU A 65 -21.64 -5.71 -13.20
C LEU A 65 -23.13 -5.98 -12.91
N PRO A 66 -23.57 -7.25 -12.92
CA PRO A 66 -24.97 -7.62 -12.67
C PRO A 66 -25.51 -7.04 -11.36
N ASP A 67 -26.74 -6.52 -11.36
CA ASP A 67 -27.38 -5.94 -10.18
C ASP A 67 -27.61 -7.02 -9.10
N PRO A 68 -27.04 -6.89 -7.89
CA PRO A 68 -27.23 -7.89 -6.83
C PRO A 68 -28.69 -8.02 -6.38
N LEU A 69 -29.56 -7.03 -6.61
CA LEU A 69 -30.98 -7.11 -6.25
C LEU A 69 -31.86 -7.74 -7.33
N GLU A 70 -31.34 -7.91 -8.54
CA GLU A 70 -32.03 -8.66 -9.59
C GLU A 70 -31.82 -10.15 -9.37
N PRO A 71 -32.91 -10.95 -9.32
CA PRO A 71 -32.77 -12.38 -9.16
C PRO A 71 -31.99 -12.98 -10.35
N LEU A 72 -31.38 -14.13 -10.09
CA LEU A 72 -30.71 -14.93 -11.09
C LEU A 72 -31.64 -16.08 -11.46
N GLU A 73 -32.05 -16.12 -12.72
CA GLU A 73 -32.85 -17.19 -13.28
C GLU A 73 -31.93 -18.17 -14.01
N ILE A 74 -31.95 -19.43 -13.61
CA ILE A 74 -31.20 -20.54 -14.22
C ILE A 74 -32.20 -21.67 -14.41
N ASP A 75 -32.54 -21.98 -15.67
CA ASP A 75 -33.44 -23.08 -16.05
C ASP A 75 -34.76 -23.12 -15.24
N GLY A 76 -35.41 -21.96 -15.11
CA GLY A 76 -36.67 -21.79 -14.38
C GLY A 76 -36.53 -21.72 -12.85
N ALA A 77 -35.34 -21.98 -12.29
CA ALA A 77 -35.04 -21.75 -10.90
C ALA A 77 -34.64 -20.28 -10.67
N LEU A 78 -35.40 -19.59 -9.82
CA LEU A 78 -35.19 -18.17 -9.51
C LEU A 78 -34.51 -18.02 -8.14
N LEU A 79 -33.21 -17.72 -8.16
CA LEU A 79 -32.37 -17.63 -6.97
C LEU A 79 -31.91 -16.19 -6.69
N PRO A 80 -31.69 -15.80 -5.42
CA PRO A 80 -31.04 -14.53 -5.09
C PRO A 80 -29.60 -14.47 -5.62
N ARG A 81 -29.22 -13.36 -6.25
CA ARG A 81 -27.86 -13.11 -6.74
C ARG A 81 -26.85 -12.78 -5.63
N TYR A 82 -27.27 -12.81 -4.37
CA TYR A 82 -26.40 -12.57 -3.23
C TYR A 82 -26.67 -13.52 -2.07
N VAL A 83 -25.65 -13.77 -1.26
CA VAL A 83 -25.73 -14.55 -0.03
C VAL A 83 -24.94 -13.88 1.08
N PHE A 84 -25.48 -13.90 2.31
CA PHE A 84 -24.78 -13.42 3.50
C PHE A 84 -24.19 -14.59 4.28
N ILE A 85 -22.90 -14.55 4.62
CA ILE A 85 -22.27 -15.60 5.44
C ILE A 85 -22.76 -15.55 6.89
N HIS A 86 -23.12 -14.36 7.37
CA HIS A 86 -23.56 -14.17 8.74
C HIS A 86 -24.79 -13.26 8.84
N GLY A 87 -25.68 -13.58 9.79
CA GLY A 87 -26.92 -12.82 10.03
C GLY A 87 -26.72 -11.42 10.63
N GLY A 88 -25.49 -11.06 11.01
CA GLY A 88 -25.15 -9.81 11.71
C GLY A 88 -25.64 -9.77 13.17
N PRO A 89 -25.23 -8.77 13.96
CA PRO A 89 -25.73 -8.58 15.32
C PRO A 89 -27.12 -7.91 15.24
N ARG A 90 -28.12 -8.49 15.92
CA ARG A 90 -29.48 -7.96 15.96
C ARG A 90 -29.72 -7.21 17.26
N VAL A 91 -30.58 -6.18 17.24
CA VAL A 91 -30.97 -5.42 18.44
C VAL A 91 -31.78 -6.29 19.41
N PHE A 92 -32.47 -7.32 18.90
CA PHE A 92 -33.20 -8.31 19.68
C PHE A 92 -32.65 -9.72 19.39
N THR A 93 -32.19 -10.41 20.43
CA THR A 93 -31.40 -11.66 20.36
C THR A 93 -32.23 -12.95 20.18
N TYR A 94 -33.56 -12.88 20.25
CA TYR A 94 -34.44 -14.06 20.30
C TYR A 94 -34.84 -14.69 18.95
N TYR A 95 -34.30 -14.23 17.82
CA TYR A 95 -34.63 -14.77 16.50
C TYR A 95 -33.37 -15.26 15.77
N THR A 96 -33.18 -16.57 15.72
CA THR A 96 -32.14 -17.25 14.94
C THR A 96 -32.57 -17.35 13.47
N PRO A 97 -31.66 -17.18 12.51
CA PRO A 97 -31.75 -17.98 11.28
C PRO A 97 -30.42 -18.69 11.03
N LYS A 98 -30.45 -20.02 11.04
CA LYS A 98 -29.25 -20.87 10.97
C LYS A 98 -29.15 -21.70 9.68
N GLU A 99 -30.07 -21.54 8.72
CA GLU A 99 -30.12 -22.42 7.54
C GLU A 99 -30.18 -21.70 6.17
N GLU A 100 -30.67 -20.46 6.06
CA GLU A 100 -30.91 -19.83 4.75
C GLU A 100 -29.67 -19.69 3.87
N SER A 101 -28.51 -19.30 4.42
CA SER A 101 -27.29 -19.14 3.62
C SER A 101 -26.68 -20.46 3.17
N ILE A 102 -26.69 -21.46 4.05
CA ILE A 102 -26.19 -22.82 3.72
C ILE A 102 -27.13 -23.47 2.71
N LYS A 103 -28.44 -23.28 2.88
CA LYS A 103 -29.45 -23.72 1.92
C LYS A 103 -29.22 -23.06 0.56
N LEU A 104 -29.02 -21.75 0.51
CA LEU A 104 -28.78 -21.05 -0.76
C LEU A 104 -27.48 -21.53 -1.45
N PHE A 105 -26.39 -21.74 -0.70
CA PHE A 105 -25.18 -22.34 -1.27
C PHE A 105 -25.42 -23.74 -1.82
N HIS A 106 -26.19 -24.55 -1.11
CA HIS A 106 -26.58 -25.89 -1.54
C HIS A 106 -27.45 -25.84 -2.80
N ASP A 107 -28.47 -24.97 -2.84
CA ASP A 107 -29.36 -24.79 -3.99
C ASP A 107 -28.55 -24.41 -5.25
N TYR A 108 -27.56 -23.52 -5.12
CA TYR A 108 -26.64 -23.21 -6.23
C TYR A 108 -25.75 -24.39 -6.63
N LEU A 109 -25.19 -25.13 -5.67
CA LEU A 109 -24.36 -26.30 -5.98
C LEU A 109 -25.18 -27.41 -6.65
N ASP A 110 -26.41 -27.65 -6.21
CA ASP A 110 -27.31 -28.65 -6.79
C ASP A 110 -27.67 -28.33 -8.24
N LEU A 111 -27.78 -27.05 -8.63
CA LEU A 111 -27.97 -26.67 -10.04
C LEU A 111 -26.84 -27.17 -10.94
N HIS A 112 -25.62 -27.28 -10.42
CA HIS A 112 -24.46 -27.76 -11.20
C HIS A 112 -24.48 -29.27 -11.44
N ARG A 113 -25.25 -30.04 -10.65
CA ARG A 113 -25.48 -31.48 -10.89
C ARG A 113 -26.21 -31.73 -12.21
N ASN A 114 -27.21 -30.90 -12.50
CA ASN A 114 -28.14 -31.12 -13.61
C ASN A 114 -27.77 -30.33 -14.88
N HIS A 115 -26.81 -29.40 -14.79
CA HIS A 115 -26.43 -28.52 -15.89
C HIS A 115 -24.90 -28.56 -16.09
N PRO A 116 -24.39 -29.40 -17.02
CA PRO A 116 -22.95 -29.58 -17.26
C PRO A 116 -22.18 -28.32 -17.64
N ASP A 117 -22.84 -27.39 -18.34
CA ASP A 117 -22.22 -26.18 -18.88
C ASP A 117 -22.34 -24.96 -17.95
N LEU A 118 -23.09 -25.10 -16.84
CA LEU A 118 -23.29 -24.02 -15.87
C LEU A 118 -22.03 -23.80 -15.04
N ASP A 119 -21.48 -22.58 -15.06
CA ASP A 119 -20.40 -22.17 -14.17
C ASP A 119 -20.76 -20.85 -13.48
N VAL A 120 -21.33 -20.95 -12.28
CA VAL A 120 -21.67 -19.77 -11.48
C VAL A 120 -20.40 -19.23 -10.81
N GLN A 121 -20.10 -17.95 -11.04
CA GLN A 121 -19.00 -17.22 -10.42
C GLN A 121 -19.40 -16.70 -9.04
N MET A 122 -18.86 -17.29 -7.99
CA MET A 122 -19.01 -16.80 -6.63
C MET A 122 -18.00 -15.68 -6.36
N VAL A 123 -18.48 -14.44 -6.18
CA VAL A 123 -17.63 -13.24 -5.99
C VAL A 123 -17.72 -12.76 -4.53
N PRO A 124 -16.68 -12.92 -3.70
CA PRO A 124 -16.66 -12.38 -2.35
C PRO A 124 -16.51 -10.86 -2.35
N VAL A 125 -17.45 -10.16 -1.71
CA VAL A 125 -17.48 -8.70 -1.62
C VAL A 125 -17.54 -8.25 -0.17
N SER A 126 -16.61 -7.38 0.22
CA SER A 126 -16.60 -6.71 1.52
C SER A 126 -16.94 -5.23 1.38
N VAL A 127 -17.95 -4.76 2.10
CA VAL A 127 -18.28 -3.34 2.21
C VAL A 127 -17.83 -2.83 3.57
N MET A 128 -16.96 -1.82 3.58
CA MET A 128 -16.35 -1.32 4.80
C MET A 128 -16.65 0.17 4.98
N PHE A 129 -17.27 0.51 6.12
CA PHE A 129 -17.51 1.89 6.55
C PHE A 129 -16.51 2.24 7.65
N GLY A 130 -15.46 2.96 7.26
CA GLY A 130 -14.29 3.20 8.09
C GLY A 130 -13.44 1.95 8.39
N ARG A 131 -12.25 2.22 8.91
CA ARG A 131 -11.11 1.31 9.06
C ARG A 131 -10.43 1.43 10.43
N SER A 132 -11.17 1.81 11.47
CA SER A 132 -10.59 1.91 12.82
C SER A 132 -10.18 0.52 13.35
N PRO A 133 -8.92 0.32 13.76
CA PRO A 133 -8.42 -0.92 14.35
C PRO A 133 -8.96 -1.23 15.74
N GLY A 134 -9.53 -0.23 16.42
CA GLY A 134 -9.91 -0.36 17.81
C GLY A 134 -8.68 -0.42 18.73
N ARG A 135 -8.94 -0.53 20.04
CA ARG A 135 -7.91 -0.60 21.09
C ARG A 135 -7.92 -1.94 21.81
N GLU A 136 -6.77 -2.36 22.34
CA GLU A 136 -6.67 -3.63 23.07
C GLU A 136 -7.49 -3.67 24.37
N LYS A 137 -7.53 -2.55 25.11
CA LYS A 137 -8.35 -2.40 26.32
C LYS A 137 -9.71 -1.78 25.98
N GLY A 138 -10.78 -2.40 26.49
CA GLY A 138 -12.15 -1.84 26.48
C GLY A 138 -13.00 -2.16 25.25
N GLU A 139 -12.45 -2.81 24.21
CA GLU A 139 -13.23 -3.20 23.02
C GLU A 139 -13.14 -4.71 22.74
N VAL A 140 -14.24 -5.43 22.98
CA VAL A 140 -14.41 -6.79 22.47
C VAL A 140 -14.93 -6.69 21.03
N ASN A 141 -14.03 -6.59 20.06
CA ASN A 141 -14.40 -6.63 18.65
C ASN A 141 -14.04 -8.00 18.03
N PRO A 142 -15.01 -8.83 17.60
CA PRO A 142 -14.69 -10.07 16.90
C PRO A 142 -13.82 -9.80 15.65
N PRO A 143 -13.11 -10.82 15.12
CA PRO A 143 -12.32 -10.71 13.88
C PRO A 143 -13.10 -10.10 12.71
N LEU A 144 -14.42 -10.22 12.81
CA LEU A 144 -15.44 -9.63 11.98
C LEU A 144 -16.22 -8.59 12.83
N ARG A 145 -16.01 -7.28 12.60
CA ARG A 145 -16.76 -6.22 13.32
C ARG A 145 -18.19 -6.14 12.80
N MET A 146 -19.06 -6.66 13.62
CA MET A 146 -20.50 -6.69 13.45
C MET A 146 -21.09 -5.37 13.99
N LEU A 147 -21.78 -4.61 13.13
CA LEU A 147 -22.49 -3.39 13.53
C LEU A 147 -24.00 -3.66 13.47
N ASN A 148 -24.72 -3.33 14.55
CA ASN A 148 -26.18 -3.37 14.53
C ASN A 148 -26.75 -2.19 13.70
N GLY A 149 -28.07 -2.15 13.46
CA GLY A 149 -28.68 -1.13 12.60
C GLY A 149 -28.39 0.33 13.02
N ILE A 150 -28.42 0.63 14.32
CA ILE A 150 -28.15 1.97 14.86
C ILE A 150 -26.66 2.31 14.70
N GLN A 151 -25.77 1.40 15.09
CA GLN A 151 -24.33 1.57 14.92
C GLN A 151 -23.96 1.73 13.44
N LYS A 152 -24.64 1.02 12.54
CA LYS A 152 -24.46 1.14 11.10
C LYS A 152 -24.94 2.49 10.58
N PHE A 153 -26.06 3.01 11.08
CA PHE A 153 -26.53 4.36 10.75
C PHE A 153 -25.48 5.42 11.12
N PHE A 154 -24.94 5.39 12.34
CA PHE A 154 -23.87 6.32 12.73
C PHE A 154 -22.58 6.13 11.92
N ALA A 155 -22.20 4.87 11.65
CA ALA A 155 -21.05 4.58 10.79
C ALA A 155 -21.24 5.14 9.38
N VAL A 156 -22.42 4.98 8.78
CA VAL A 156 -22.74 5.58 7.46
C VAL A 156 -22.71 7.10 7.53
N SER A 157 -23.30 7.71 8.55
CA SER A 157 -23.35 9.17 8.69
C SER A 157 -21.96 9.80 8.88
N TRP A 158 -21.07 9.16 9.65
CA TRP A 158 -19.76 9.72 9.99
C TRP A 158 -18.61 9.21 9.12
N LEU A 159 -18.73 7.98 8.61
CA LEU A 159 -17.70 7.24 7.87
C LEU A 159 -18.13 6.90 6.44
N GLY A 160 -19.34 7.27 6.00
CA GLY A 160 -19.84 6.97 4.65
C GLY A 160 -18.95 7.48 3.51
N ARG A 161 -18.30 8.63 3.70
CA ARG A 161 -17.33 9.19 2.74
C ARG A 161 -15.93 8.56 2.83
N ASP A 162 -15.68 7.75 3.85
CA ASP A 162 -14.47 6.93 4.02
C ASP A 162 -14.89 5.45 3.99
N SER A 163 -15.55 5.08 2.90
CA SER A 163 -16.02 3.73 2.63
C SER A 163 -15.47 3.21 1.32
N PHE A 164 -15.38 1.89 1.21
CA PHE A 164 -15.01 1.21 -0.02
C PHE A 164 -15.74 -0.13 -0.14
N VAL A 165 -15.91 -0.59 -1.37
CA VAL A 165 -16.39 -1.92 -1.72
C VAL A 165 -15.22 -2.69 -2.31
N ARG A 166 -14.77 -3.72 -1.60
CA ARG A 166 -13.70 -4.59 -2.07
C ARG A 166 -14.28 -5.83 -2.74
N PHE A 167 -14.03 -5.97 -4.04
CA PHE A 167 -14.26 -7.20 -4.80
C PHE A 167 -13.04 -8.12 -4.63
N SER A 168 -13.28 -9.43 -4.65
CA SER A 168 -12.23 -10.46 -4.55
C SER A 168 -12.29 -11.34 -5.79
N PRO A 169 -11.20 -12.06 -6.13
CA PRO A 169 -11.23 -13.06 -7.19
C PRO A 169 -12.42 -14.00 -7.06
N SER A 170 -13.05 -14.32 -8.19
CA SER A 170 -14.20 -15.22 -8.22
C SER A 170 -13.75 -16.66 -7.95
N VAL A 171 -14.67 -17.44 -7.39
CA VAL A 171 -14.54 -18.89 -7.23
C VAL A 171 -15.60 -19.54 -8.11
N SER A 172 -15.18 -20.41 -9.02
CA SER A 172 -16.09 -21.22 -9.85
C SER A 172 -16.83 -22.24 -8.98
N LEU A 173 -18.16 -22.16 -8.96
CA LEU A 173 -18.97 -23.17 -8.26
C LEU A 173 -18.99 -24.51 -9.01
N ARG A 174 -18.85 -24.52 -10.35
CA ARG A 174 -18.64 -25.75 -11.13
C ARG A 174 -17.42 -26.50 -10.62
N ARG A 175 -16.26 -25.83 -10.57
CA ARG A 175 -15.02 -26.44 -10.10
C ARG A 175 -15.15 -26.99 -8.67
N MET A 176 -15.83 -26.25 -7.80
CA MET A 176 -16.10 -26.71 -6.43
C MET A 176 -17.02 -27.95 -6.39
N ALA A 177 -18.04 -28.00 -7.24
CA ALA A 177 -18.94 -29.14 -7.37
C ALA A 177 -18.20 -30.39 -7.90
N ASP A 178 -17.34 -30.22 -8.92
CA ASP A 178 -16.58 -31.31 -9.52
C ASP A 178 -15.51 -31.87 -8.58
N GLU A 179 -14.76 -31.00 -7.88
CA GLU A 179 -13.65 -31.42 -7.00
C GLU A 179 -14.11 -31.97 -5.65
N HIS A 180 -15.28 -31.53 -5.16
CA HIS A 180 -15.69 -31.78 -3.77
C HIS A 180 -17.12 -32.29 -3.59
N GLY A 181 -17.94 -32.34 -4.64
CA GLY A 181 -19.36 -32.67 -4.56
C GLY A 181 -20.23 -31.46 -4.22
N THR A 182 -21.53 -31.67 -4.07
CA THR A 182 -22.52 -30.59 -3.92
C THR A 182 -23.34 -30.68 -2.62
N ASP A 183 -22.94 -31.57 -1.72
CA ASP A 183 -23.67 -31.89 -0.50
C ASP A 183 -23.64 -30.74 0.51
N LYS A 184 -24.55 -30.79 1.50
CA LYS A 184 -24.65 -29.79 2.58
C LYS A 184 -23.33 -29.59 3.34
N ILE A 185 -22.45 -30.59 3.38
CA ILE A 185 -21.10 -30.51 3.98
C ILE A 185 -20.21 -29.52 3.21
N ILE A 186 -20.24 -29.55 1.87
CA ILE A 186 -19.47 -28.63 1.03
C ILE A 186 -19.99 -27.20 1.15
N ALA A 187 -21.31 -27.02 1.20
CA ALA A 187 -21.92 -25.71 1.47
C ALA A 187 -21.44 -25.12 2.82
N GLN A 188 -21.32 -25.94 3.86
CA GLN A 188 -20.76 -25.51 5.15
C GLN A 188 -19.27 -25.15 5.07
N LYS A 189 -18.48 -25.96 4.34
CA LYS A 189 -17.05 -25.70 4.10
C LYS A 189 -16.85 -24.38 3.36
N LEU A 190 -17.62 -24.12 2.30
CA LEU A 190 -17.62 -22.86 1.55
C LEU A 190 -17.93 -21.66 2.46
N ALA A 191 -18.98 -21.74 3.27
CA ALA A 191 -19.33 -20.69 4.21
C ALA A 191 -18.22 -20.42 5.25
N ARG A 192 -17.53 -21.47 5.72
CA ARG A 192 -16.38 -21.35 6.63
C ARG A 192 -15.17 -20.70 5.96
N VAL A 193 -14.81 -21.14 4.75
CA VAL A 193 -13.69 -20.59 3.98
C VAL A 193 -13.93 -19.11 3.70
N ALA A 194 -15.12 -18.76 3.22
CA ALA A 194 -15.46 -17.38 2.92
C ALA A 194 -15.53 -16.50 4.20
N ARG A 195 -15.86 -17.07 5.37
CA ARG A 195 -15.70 -16.38 6.66
C ARG A 195 -14.24 -16.06 7.00
N MET A 196 -13.34 -17.03 6.82
CA MET A 196 -11.90 -16.83 7.04
C MET A 196 -11.34 -15.79 6.07
N HIS A 197 -11.77 -15.83 4.80
CA HIS A 197 -11.44 -14.84 3.78
C HIS A 197 -11.77 -13.42 4.24
N PHE A 198 -13.01 -13.16 4.66
CA PHE A 198 -13.41 -11.83 5.12
C PHE A 198 -12.71 -11.39 6.41
N ALA A 199 -12.38 -12.32 7.32
CA ALA A 199 -11.62 -11.98 8.52
C ALA A 199 -10.19 -11.51 8.15
N ARG A 200 -9.51 -12.20 7.23
CA ARG A 200 -8.19 -11.80 6.73
C ARG A 200 -8.24 -10.47 5.98
N GLN A 201 -9.21 -10.29 5.08
CA GLN A 201 -9.41 -9.02 4.37
C GLN A 201 -9.63 -7.86 5.32
N ARG A 202 -10.45 -8.05 6.37
CA ARG A 202 -10.67 -7.03 7.38
C ARG A 202 -9.38 -6.70 8.12
N LEU A 203 -8.60 -7.70 8.53
CA LEU A 203 -7.32 -7.49 9.19
C LEU A 203 -6.34 -6.71 8.31
N ALA A 204 -6.25 -7.03 7.01
CA ALA A 204 -5.40 -6.31 6.05
C ALA A 204 -5.79 -4.83 5.89
N ALA A 205 -7.09 -4.53 5.87
CA ALA A 205 -7.59 -3.16 5.67
C ALA A 205 -7.54 -2.27 6.91
N VAL A 206 -7.62 -2.90 8.08
CA VAL A 206 -7.76 -2.20 9.37
C VAL A 206 -6.44 -2.19 10.15
N GLY A 207 -5.60 -3.21 9.94
CA GLY A 207 -4.43 -3.49 10.75
C GLY A 207 -4.75 -4.17 12.08
N PRO A 208 -3.74 -4.61 12.82
CA PRO A 208 -3.92 -5.17 14.15
C PRO A 208 -4.27 -4.07 15.17
N ARG A 209 -4.87 -4.48 16.29
CA ARG A 209 -5.34 -3.56 17.33
C ARG A 209 -4.20 -2.74 17.92
N LEU A 210 -4.46 -1.47 18.21
CA LEU A 210 -3.45 -0.57 18.76
C LEU A 210 -3.34 -0.79 20.29
N PRO A 211 -2.14 -1.09 20.82
CA PRO A 211 -1.92 -1.12 22.26
C PRO A 211 -2.03 0.31 22.81
N ALA A 212 -2.41 0.41 24.09
CA ALA A 212 -2.15 1.66 24.80
C ALA A 212 -0.63 1.87 24.85
N ARG A 213 -0.16 3.09 24.59
CA ARG A 213 1.28 3.41 24.53
C ARG A 213 2.03 2.96 25.80
N GLN A 214 1.40 3.08 26.96
CA GLN A 214 1.97 2.62 28.23
C GLN A 214 2.10 1.09 28.30
N ASP A 215 1.11 0.35 27.79
CA ASP A 215 1.15 -1.12 27.77
C ASP A 215 2.26 -1.62 26.84
N LEU A 216 2.45 -0.95 25.70
CA LEU A 216 3.58 -1.19 24.80
C LEU A 216 4.92 -0.99 25.53
N PHE A 217 5.09 0.12 26.26
CA PHE A 217 6.34 0.43 26.96
C PHE A 217 6.58 -0.55 28.12
N ASN A 218 5.55 -0.89 28.88
CA ASN A 218 5.66 -1.88 29.95
C ASN A 218 6.09 -3.25 29.39
N LYS A 219 5.54 -3.67 28.25
CA LYS A 219 5.94 -4.90 27.57
C LYS A 219 7.39 -4.86 27.10
N LEU A 220 7.83 -3.76 26.51
CA LEU A 220 9.22 -3.58 26.05
C LEU A 220 10.19 -3.61 27.24
N LEU A 221 9.89 -2.89 28.32
CA LEU A 221 10.72 -2.90 29.54
C LEU A 221 10.80 -4.27 30.19
N ALA A 222 9.74 -5.08 30.10
CA ALA A 222 9.72 -6.47 30.56
C ALA A 222 10.53 -7.43 29.66
N SER A 223 11.01 -6.98 28.49
CA SER A 223 11.85 -7.81 27.63
C SER A 223 13.20 -8.08 28.30
N LYS A 224 13.63 -9.35 28.29
CA LYS A 224 14.95 -9.75 28.84
C LYS A 224 16.11 -9.00 28.18
N ALA A 225 15.98 -8.67 26.89
CA ALA A 225 16.98 -7.92 26.14
C ALA A 225 17.13 -6.49 26.66
N ILE A 226 16.03 -5.77 26.91
CA ILE A 226 16.10 -4.40 27.46
C ILE A 226 16.53 -4.43 28.92
N ALA A 227 16.05 -5.38 29.72
CA ALA A 227 16.48 -5.52 31.12
C ALA A 227 18.00 -5.66 31.23
N ARG A 228 18.61 -6.58 30.46
CA ARG A 228 20.08 -6.71 30.40
C ARG A 228 20.78 -5.44 29.91
N ALA A 229 20.24 -4.78 28.89
CA ALA A 229 20.82 -3.53 28.39
C ALA A 229 20.75 -2.38 29.42
N VAL A 230 19.71 -2.35 30.27
CA VAL A 230 19.57 -1.41 31.38
C VAL A 230 20.58 -1.72 32.49
N GLU A 231 20.79 -2.99 32.84
CA GLU A 231 21.83 -3.40 33.79
C GLU A 231 23.24 -3.02 33.29
N ASP A 232 23.54 -3.30 32.02
CA ASP A 232 24.81 -2.94 31.38
C ASP A 232 25.03 -1.42 31.37
N GLU A 233 24.00 -0.63 31.06
CA GLU A 233 24.04 0.83 31.08
C GLU A 233 24.30 1.35 32.49
N ALA A 234 23.60 0.81 33.50
CA ALA A 234 23.78 1.19 34.91
C ALA A 234 25.22 0.93 35.36
N ARG A 235 25.76 -0.25 35.05
CA ARG A 235 27.13 -0.64 35.40
C ARG A 235 28.19 0.19 34.67
N SER A 236 28.07 0.33 33.35
CA SER A 236 29.07 1.03 32.53
C SER A 236 29.13 2.53 32.79
N LYS A 237 27.98 3.17 33.03
CA LYS A 237 27.89 4.61 33.31
C LYS A 237 27.90 4.96 34.80
N LYS A 238 27.97 3.95 35.68
CA LYS A 238 27.95 4.12 37.15
C LYS A 238 26.73 4.93 37.63
N ILE A 239 25.56 4.63 37.09
CA ILE A 239 24.28 5.26 37.48
C ILE A 239 23.38 4.24 38.17
N SER A 240 22.36 4.71 38.91
CA SER A 240 21.38 3.80 39.52
C SER A 240 20.60 3.02 38.46
N HIS A 241 20.14 1.82 38.80
CA HIS A 241 19.28 1.02 37.93
C HIS A 241 18.02 1.79 37.51
N GLU A 242 17.40 2.51 38.45
CA GLU A 242 16.25 3.37 38.18
C GLU A 242 16.57 4.43 37.12
N LYS A 243 17.74 5.08 37.20
CA LYS A 243 18.15 6.09 36.22
C LYS A 243 18.37 5.47 34.83
N ALA A 244 18.97 4.28 34.77
CA ALA A 244 19.14 3.56 33.51
C ALA A 244 17.79 3.14 32.89
N GLN A 245 16.83 2.73 33.72
CA GLN A 245 15.47 2.42 33.28
C GLN A 245 14.73 3.68 32.77
N GLN A 246 14.86 4.82 33.45
CA GLN A 246 14.34 6.11 32.97
C GLN A 246 14.96 6.50 31.63
N ASN A 247 16.26 6.27 31.44
CA ASN A 247 16.92 6.49 30.14
C ASN A 247 16.30 5.59 29.05
N ALA A 248 16.03 4.32 29.35
CA ALA A 248 15.37 3.42 28.41
C ALA A 248 13.96 3.92 28.02
N ILE A 249 13.17 4.40 28.99
CA ILE A 249 11.85 4.99 28.74
C ILE A 249 11.96 6.23 27.83
N ALA A 250 12.90 7.14 28.10
CA ALA A 250 13.11 8.31 27.25
C ALA A 250 13.48 7.93 25.82
N LEU A 251 14.28 6.87 25.63
CA LEU A 251 14.59 6.34 24.30
C LEU A 251 13.36 5.70 23.64
N MET A 252 12.52 4.98 24.38
CA MET A 252 11.24 4.47 23.85
C MET A 252 10.31 5.62 23.42
N GLU A 253 10.26 6.71 24.18
CA GLU A 253 9.48 7.90 23.82
C GLU A 253 10.01 8.57 22.55
N GLU A 254 11.33 8.68 22.42
CA GLU A 254 12.00 9.20 21.24
C GLU A 254 11.68 8.34 20.01
N ILE A 255 11.75 7.01 20.14
CA ILE A 255 11.59 6.09 19.01
C ILE A 255 10.10 5.94 18.65
N ALA A 256 9.24 5.57 19.59
CA ALA A 256 7.95 4.97 19.29
C ALA A 256 6.92 5.91 18.64
N ALA A 257 6.21 5.39 17.64
CA ALA A 257 5.04 6.02 17.06
C ALA A 257 3.88 6.16 18.07
N ASN A 258 2.85 6.92 17.69
CA ASN A 258 1.60 7.06 18.43
C ASN A 258 0.41 7.02 17.47
N PHE A 259 0.32 5.93 16.70
CA PHE A 259 -0.60 5.77 15.57
C PHE A 259 -2.06 6.11 15.93
N SER A 260 -2.71 6.93 15.11
CA SER A 260 -4.11 7.36 15.29
C SER A 260 -4.86 7.26 13.97
N TYR A 261 -5.93 6.47 13.98
CA TYR A 261 -6.79 6.29 12.82
C TYR A 261 -7.54 7.57 12.43
N GLU A 262 -7.95 8.36 13.41
CA GLU A 262 -8.62 9.66 13.19
C GLU A 262 -7.69 10.63 12.45
N MET A 263 -6.41 10.65 12.82
CA MET A 263 -5.40 11.48 12.15
C MET A 263 -5.18 11.04 10.70
N ILE A 264 -5.17 9.74 10.44
CA ILE A 264 -5.06 9.19 9.08
C ILE A 264 -6.24 9.66 8.22
N ARG A 265 -7.48 9.53 8.72
CA ARG A 265 -8.68 10.00 7.99
C ARG A 265 -8.65 11.48 7.68
N LEU A 266 -8.23 12.30 8.65
CA LEU A 266 -8.10 13.74 8.44
C LEU A 266 -7.06 14.03 7.37
N THR A 267 -5.91 13.37 7.45
CA THR A 267 -4.80 13.55 6.53
C THR A 267 -5.14 13.05 5.13
N ASP A 268 -5.87 11.94 4.98
CA ASP A 268 -6.37 11.44 3.70
C ASP A 268 -7.22 12.49 2.96
N ARG A 269 -8.12 13.19 3.67
CA ARG A 269 -8.92 14.27 3.07
C ARG A 269 -8.06 15.44 2.59
N ILE A 270 -7.05 15.82 3.40
CA ILE A 270 -6.12 16.89 3.06
C ILE A 270 -5.27 16.47 1.85
N LEU A 271 -4.71 15.26 1.89
CA LEU A 271 -3.88 14.70 0.84
C LEU A 271 -4.66 14.52 -0.46
N GLY A 272 -5.90 14.01 -0.42
CA GLY A 272 -6.74 13.90 -1.61
C GLY A 272 -6.98 15.24 -2.29
N PHE A 273 -7.23 16.31 -1.51
CA PHE A 273 -7.29 17.67 -2.05
C PHE A 273 -5.94 18.12 -2.62
N THR A 274 -4.85 17.91 -1.87
CA THR A 274 -3.50 18.30 -2.26
C THR A 274 -3.07 17.61 -3.56
N TRP A 275 -3.29 16.32 -3.69
CA TRP A 275 -2.93 15.54 -4.88
C TRP A 275 -3.73 15.97 -6.10
N ASN A 276 -5.05 16.12 -5.99
CA ASN A 276 -5.90 16.57 -7.10
C ASN A 276 -5.57 18.02 -7.55
N ARG A 277 -5.02 18.84 -6.64
CA ARG A 277 -4.58 20.20 -6.97
C ARG A 277 -3.19 20.23 -7.61
N LEU A 278 -2.29 19.37 -7.12
CA LEU A 278 -0.88 19.40 -7.51
C LEU A 278 -0.62 18.56 -8.76
N TYR A 279 -1.14 17.33 -8.83
CA TYR A 279 -0.86 16.38 -9.90
C TYR A 279 -2.09 16.18 -10.78
N GLN A 280 -1.85 15.90 -12.06
CA GLN A 280 -2.89 15.54 -13.02
C GLN A 280 -3.41 14.11 -12.79
N GLY A 281 -2.58 13.24 -12.20
CA GLY A 281 -2.93 11.87 -11.88
C GLY A 281 -1.85 11.16 -11.06
N ILE A 282 -2.25 10.10 -10.35
CA ILE A 282 -1.35 9.17 -9.67
C ILE A 282 -1.60 7.79 -10.28
N ASN A 283 -0.60 7.27 -10.98
CA ASN A 283 -0.63 5.97 -11.60
C ASN A 283 -0.06 4.93 -10.64
N VAL A 284 -0.83 3.88 -10.35
CA VAL A 284 -0.42 2.82 -9.43
C VAL A 284 -0.42 1.49 -10.17
N HIS A 285 0.72 0.82 -10.25
CA HIS A 285 0.85 -0.48 -10.90
C HIS A 285 1.25 -1.57 -9.91
N ASN A 286 0.81 -2.80 -10.18
CA ASN A 286 1.14 -4.02 -9.42
C ASN A 286 0.71 -4.02 -7.95
N ALA A 287 -0.27 -3.17 -7.58
CA ALA A 287 -0.79 -3.11 -6.22
C ALA A 287 -1.43 -4.42 -5.75
N GLU A 288 -1.91 -5.27 -6.67
CA GLU A 288 -2.50 -6.58 -6.35
C GLU A 288 -1.54 -7.46 -5.55
N ARG A 289 -0.24 -7.45 -5.88
CA ARG A 289 0.77 -8.25 -5.17
C ARG A 289 0.81 -7.92 -3.68
N VAL A 290 0.69 -6.64 -3.33
CA VAL A 290 0.66 -6.19 -1.94
C VAL A 290 -0.66 -6.54 -1.27
N ARG A 291 -1.79 -6.38 -1.99
CA ARG A 291 -3.11 -6.77 -1.49
C ARG A 291 -3.17 -8.27 -1.16
N GLN A 292 -2.53 -9.10 -1.98
CA GLN A 292 -2.42 -10.54 -1.81
C GLN A 292 -1.52 -10.90 -0.63
N LEU A 293 -0.32 -10.33 -0.53
CA LEU A 293 0.58 -10.54 0.62
C LEU A 293 -0.10 -10.20 1.97
N ALA A 294 -0.80 -9.06 2.03
CA ALA A 294 -1.52 -8.66 3.23
C ALA A 294 -2.68 -9.62 3.55
N HIS A 295 -3.34 -10.16 2.52
CA HIS A 295 -4.38 -11.17 2.67
C HIS A 295 -3.82 -12.50 3.19
N ASP A 296 -2.66 -12.93 2.70
CA ASP A 296 -1.97 -14.16 3.10
C ASP A 296 -1.35 -14.06 4.51
N GLY A 297 -1.38 -12.87 5.11
CA GLY A 297 -0.96 -12.63 6.48
C GLY A 297 0.55 -12.44 6.64
N HIS A 298 1.23 -12.02 5.56
CA HIS A 298 2.63 -11.64 5.59
C HIS A 298 2.84 -10.31 6.32
N GLU A 299 3.97 -10.19 7.01
CA GLU A 299 4.47 -8.92 7.51
C GLU A 299 5.20 -8.19 6.40
N ILE A 300 4.60 -7.09 5.94
CA ILE A 300 5.12 -6.36 4.79
C ILE A 300 6.07 -5.27 5.25
N VAL A 301 7.27 -5.29 4.68
CA VAL A 301 8.23 -4.20 4.78
C VAL A 301 8.31 -3.51 3.43
N TYR A 302 7.77 -2.30 3.35
CA TYR A 302 7.83 -1.46 2.16
C TYR A 302 9.21 -0.80 2.05
N VAL A 303 9.86 -1.01 0.90
CA VAL A 303 11.20 -0.52 0.59
C VAL A 303 11.15 0.38 -0.65
N PRO A 304 10.66 1.62 -0.51
CA PRO A 304 10.64 2.57 -1.62
C PRO A 304 12.02 3.17 -1.91
N CYS A 305 12.24 3.57 -3.17
CA CYS A 305 13.27 4.55 -3.48
C CYS A 305 12.93 5.91 -2.85
N HIS A 306 13.94 6.74 -2.61
CA HIS A 306 13.76 8.06 -2.00
C HIS A 306 14.16 9.19 -2.95
N ARG A 307 13.18 9.98 -3.38
CA ARG A 307 13.33 11.08 -4.34
C ARG A 307 12.77 12.40 -3.84
N SER A 308 11.74 12.40 -3.00
CA SER A 308 11.07 13.61 -2.50
C SER A 308 10.63 13.45 -1.03
N HIS A 309 10.38 14.58 -0.36
CA HIS A 309 9.63 14.57 0.89
C HIS A 309 8.15 14.14 0.71
N MET A 310 7.65 14.06 -0.52
CA MET A 310 6.31 13.56 -0.80
C MET A 310 6.21 12.03 -0.80
N ASP A 311 7.32 11.30 -0.90
CA ASP A 311 7.32 9.84 -1.09
C ASP A 311 6.51 9.10 -0.02
N TYR A 312 6.78 9.36 1.26
CA TYR A 312 6.11 8.68 2.38
C TYR A 312 4.63 9.06 2.50
N LEU A 313 4.27 10.30 2.13
CA LEU A 313 2.87 10.74 2.09
C LEU A 313 2.13 10.08 0.93
N LEU A 314 2.77 10.00 -0.24
CA LEU A 314 2.22 9.40 -1.43
C LEU A 314 2.01 7.90 -1.23
N LEU A 315 3.01 7.18 -0.71
CA LEU A 315 2.90 5.75 -0.47
C LEU A 315 1.82 5.45 0.58
N SER A 316 1.79 6.19 1.69
CA SER A 316 0.72 6.07 2.69
C SER A 316 -0.67 6.32 2.10
N TYR A 317 -0.80 7.34 1.24
CA TYR A 317 -2.04 7.66 0.53
C TYR A 317 -2.45 6.55 -0.43
N VAL A 318 -1.51 6.04 -1.23
CA VAL A 318 -1.76 4.94 -2.18
C VAL A 318 -2.18 3.69 -1.43
N LEU A 319 -1.46 3.26 -0.40
CA LEU A 319 -1.81 2.07 0.39
C LEU A 319 -3.20 2.22 1.04
N TYR A 320 -3.51 3.41 1.57
CA TYR A 320 -4.83 3.71 2.10
C TYR A 320 -5.90 3.58 1.00
N HIS A 321 -5.69 4.10 -0.20
CA HIS A 321 -6.65 3.94 -1.30
C HIS A 321 -6.70 2.55 -1.93
N GLN A 322 -5.66 1.73 -1.74
CA GLN A 322 -5.63 0.30 -2.07
C GLN A 322 -6.32 -0.58 -1.01
N GLY A 323 -6.96 0.05 0.00
CA GLY A 323 -7.73 -0.67 1.02
C GLY A 323 -6.84 -1.39 2.03
N LEU A 324 -5.63 -0.88 2.24
CA LEU A 324 -4.65 -1.36 3.20
C LEU A 324 -4.45 -0.34 4.31
N VAL A 325 -3.94 -0.80 5.46
CA VAL A 325 -3.51 0.09 6.54
C VAL A 325 -2.17 0.76 6.19
N PRO A 326 -2.00 2.07 6.40
CA PRO A 326 -0.70 2.72 6.23
C PRO A 326 0.36 2.13 7.17
N PRO A 327 1.63 2.07 6.74
CA PRO A 327 2.69 1.44 7.51
C PRO A 327 3.20 2.32 8.67
N HIS A 328 3.94 1.70 9.58
CA HIS A 328 4.82 2.42 10.49
C HIS A 328 6.08 2.86 9.73
N ILE A 329 6.38 4.15 9.75
CA ILE A 329 7.41 4.73 8.87
C ILE A 329 8.66 5.05 9.67
N ALA A 330 9.80 4.49 9.28
CA ALA A 330 11.09 4.85 9.88
C ALA A 330 11.50 6.24 9.40
N ALA A 331 11.40 7.24 10.28
CA ALA A 331 11.69 8.63 9.98
C ALA A 331 12.99 9.10 10.65
N GLY A 332 13.82 9.86 9.95
CA GLY A 332 14.99 10.48 10.56
C GLY A 332 14.59 11.42 11.70
N ILE A 333 15.30 11.37 12.83
CA ILE A 333 15.02 12.20 14.02
C ILE A 333 15.01 13.71 13.73
N ASN A 334 15.66 14.16 12.65
CA ASN A 334 15.64 15.54 12.17
C ASN A 334 14.23 16.04 11.75
N LEU A 335 13.27 15.12 11.55
CA LEU A 335 11.87 15.45 11.26
C LEU A 335 11.01 15.56 12.54
N ASN A 336 11.57 15.23 13.71
CA ASN A 336 10.86 15.31 14.99
C ASN A 336 10.99 16.70 15.63
N PHE A 337 10.39 17.72 15.04
CA PHE A 337 10.32 19.07 15.61
C PHE A 337 8.87 19.50 15.81
N TRP A 338 8.60 20.42 16.74
CA TRP A 338 7.24 20.91 16.94
C TRP A 338 6.84 21.89 15.81
N PRO A 339 5.62 21.77 15.23
CA PRO A 339 4.55 20.81 15.53
C PRO A 339 4.57 19.51 14.69
N ALA A 340 5.52 19.37 13.76
CA ALA A 340 5.64 18.23 12.83
C ALA A 340 5.68 16.86 13.50
N GLY A 341 6.58 16.70 14.47
CA GLY A 341 6.90 15.43 15.11
C GLY A 341 5.68 14.74 15.71
N PRO A 342 4.91 15.42 16.59
CA PRO A 342 3.66 14.86 17.14
C PRO A 342 2.65 14.41 16.07
N ILE A 343 2.53 15.16 14.97
CA ILE A 343 1.64 14.80 13.84
C ILE A 343 2.16 13.55 13.15
N PHE A 344 3.44 13.50 12.80
CA PHE A 344 4.04 12.35 12.14
C PHE A 344 3.97 11.09 13.00
N ARG A 345 4.15 11.17 14.33
CA ARG A 345 3.94 10.02 15.23
C ARG A 345 2.52 9.46 15.13
N ARG A 346 1.52 10.35 15.02
CA ARG A 346 0.12 9.96 14.84
C ARG A 346 -0.17 9.33 13.49
N LEU A 347 0.62 9.66 12.48
CA LEU A 347 0.59 9.04 11.16
C LEU A 347 1.44 7.77 11.05
N GLY A 348 2.05 7.31 12.15
CA GLY A 348 2.82 6.07 12.18
C GLY A 348 4.34 6.24 12.10
N ALA A 349 4.86 7.47 12.08
CA ALA A 349 6.30 7.69 12.10
C ALA A 349 6.92 7.28 13.45
N PHE A 350 7.94 6.44 13.39
CA PHE A 350 8.85 6.16 14.50
C PHE A 350 10.23 6.68 14.13
N PHE A 351 10.94 7.28 15.09
CA PHE A 351 12.15 8.04 14.78
C PHE A 351 13.43 7.25 14.99
N ILE A 352 14.33 7.39 14.02
CA ILE A 352 15.64 6.76 13.99
C ILE A 352 16.75 7.82 13.95
N ARG A 353 17.80 7.61 14.75
CA ARG A 353 19.03 8.41 14.72
C ARG A 353 19.89 8.02 13.52
N ARG A 354 20.67 8.96 12.99
CA ARG A 354 21.58 8.68 11.85
C ARG A 354 22.71 7.70 12.18
N THR A 355 23.12 7.64 13.45
CA THR A 355 24.17 6.75 13.94
C THR A 355 23.81 6.18 15.30
N PHE A 356 24.17 4.92 15.50
CA PHE A 356 23.92 4.14 16.71
C PHE A 356 25.23 3.94 17.49
N LYS A 357 26.37 4.42 16.96
CA LYS A 357 27.71 4.15 17.48
C LYS A 357 27.81 4.54 18.96
N GLY A 358 28.31 3.61 19.77
CA GLY A 358 28.55 3.81 21.20
C GLY A 358 27.31 3.75 22.10
N ASN A 359 26.11 3.51 21.57
CA ASN A 359 24.89 3.45 22.37
C ASN A 359 24.18 2.08 22.25
N LYS A 360 24.63 1.12 23.07
CA LYS A 360 24.08 -0.25 23.13
C LYS A 360 22.62 -0.26 23.59
N LEU A 361 22.27 0.59 24.56
CA LEU A 361 20.90 0.71 25.06
C LEU A 361 19.95 1.16 23.93
N TYR A 362 20.28 2.21 23.19
CA TYR A 362 19.50 2.67 22.04
C TYR A 362 19.33 1.60 20.97
N SER A 363 20.42 0.93 20.60
CA SER A 363 20.38 -0.15 19.60
C SER A 363 19.45 -1.29 20.02
N THR A 364 19.45 -1.62 21.31
CA THR A 364 18.60 -2.68 21.88
C THR A 364 17.14 -2.23 21.92
N VAL A 365 16.84 -1.04 22.45
CA VAL A 365 15.47 -0.50 22.50
C VAL A 365 14.86 -0.38 21.11
N PHE A 366 15.62 0.13 20.14
CA PHE A 366 15.14 0.27 18.76
C PHE A 366 14.85 -1.09 18.12
N ARG A 367 15.74 -2.07 18.30
CA ARG A 367 15.55 -3.43 17.77
C ARG A 367 14.34 -4.13 18.41
N GLU A 368 14.17 -4.05 19.72
CA GLU A 368 13.02 -4.65 20.40
C GLU A 368 11.71 -3.95 20.00
N TYR A 369 11.71 -2.63 19.81
CA TYR A 369 10.56 -1.92 19.27
C TYR A 369 10.21 -2.40 17.85
N LEU A 370 11.20 -2.53 16.97
CA LEU A 370 10.97 -3.05 15.61
C LEU A 370 10.46 -4.50 15.62
N GLY A 371 11.03 -5.36 16.46
CA GLY A 371 10.55 -6.72 16.66
C GLY A 371 9.12 -6.78 17.19
N GLU A 372 8.77 -5.89 18.11
CA GLU A 372 7.40 -5.78 18.63
C GLU A 372 6.41 -5.37 17.53
N LEU A 373 6.80 -4.47 16.60
CA LEU A 373 5.95 -4.12 15.45
C LEU A 373 5.63 -5.33 14.58
N PHE A 374 6.65 -6.11 14.21
CA PHE A 374 6.46 -7.32 13.40
C PHE A 374 5.68 -8.40 14.15
N SER A 375 5.93 -8.61 15.45
CA SER A 375 5.21 -9.60 16.25
C SER A 375 3.70 -9.35 16.31
N ARG A 376 3.30 -8.07 16.23
CA ARG A 376 1.90 -7.65 16.29
C ARG A 376 1.18 -7.65 14.95
N GLY A 377 1.92 -7.64 13.85
CA GLY A 377 1.32 -7.58 12.55
C GLY A 377 1.36 -6.24 11.83
N TYR A 378 2.21 -5.32 12.27
CA TYR A 378 2.29 -4.00 11.65
C TYR A 378 3.26 -4.03 10.47
N SER A 379 2.79 -3.57 9.33
CA SER A 379 3.67 -3.26 8.20
C SER A 379 4.58 -2.08 8.52
N VAL A 380 5.80 -2.12 8.00
CA VAL A 380 6.83 -1.11 8.22
C VAL A 380 7.29 -0.55 6.88
N GLU A 381 7.66 0.73 6.84
CA GLU A 381 8.27 1.39 5.68
C GLU A 381 9.63 1.96 6.07
N TYR A 382 10.66 1.73 5.24
CA TYR A 382 11.93 2.45 5.35
C TYR A 382 12.64 2.57 4.01
N PHE A 383 13.36 3.68 3.85
CA PHE A 383 14.19 3.96 2.68
C PHE A 383 15.57 3.34 2.85
N VAL A 384 15.84 2.25 2.13
CA VAL A 384 17.14 1.56 2.19
C VAL A 384 18.28 2.45 1.72
N GLU A 385 18.04 3.42 0.82
CA GLU A 385 19.03 4.42 0.39
C GLU A 385 19.55 5.31 1.53
N GLY A 386 18.79 5.45 2.63
CA GLY A 386 19.14 6.30 3.77
C GLY A 386 19.06 7.82 3.51
N GLY A 387 18.67 8.24 2.30
CA GLY A 387 18.46 9.64 1.93
C GLY A 387 17.95 9.81 0.51
N ARG A 388 17.45 11.01 0.20
CA ARG A 388 16.91 11.36 -1.13
C ARG A 388 17.99 11.37 -2.20
N SER A 389 17.76 10.81 -3.38
CA SER A 389 18.68 10.97 -4.52
C SER A 389 18.67 12.42 -5.04
N ARG A 390 19.87 12.98 -5.28
CA ARG A 390 20.03 14.31 -5.92
C ARG A 390 20.22 14.22 -7.44
N THR A 391 20.49 13.02 -7.96
CA THR A 391 20.86 12.81 -9.37
C THR A 391 19.81 12.03 -10.15
N GLY A 392 18.76 11.54 -9.50
CA GLY A 392 17.73 10.67 -10.08
C GLY A 392 18.11 9.18 -10.10
N ARG A 393 19.41 8.88 -9.96
CA ARG A 393 19.90 7.49 -9.78
C ARG A 393 19.68 7.02 -8.36
N LEU A 394 19.43 5.73 -8.18
CA LEU A 394 19.43 5.14 -6.85
C LEU A 394 20.80 5.30 -6.16
N LEU A 395 20.79 5.49 -4.85
CA LEU A 395 21.98 5.55 -4.01
C LEU A 395 22.40 4.15 -3.53
N ASP A 396 23.64 4.01 -3.07
CA ASP A 396 24.08 2.78 -2.43
C ASP A 396 23.26 2.49 -1.15
N PRO A 397 22.78 1.25 -0.99
CA PRO A 397 21.91 0.90 0.12
C PRO A 397 22.64 0.97 1.47
N LYS A 398 21.92 1.41 2.51
CA LYS A 398 22.32 1.37 3.91
C LYS A 398 21.66 0.18 4.60
N THR A 399 22.48 -0.80 4.95
CA THR A 399 22.02 -2.12 5.40
C THR A 399 21.60 -2.21 6.87
N GLY A 400 21.74 -1.13 7.66
CA GLY A 400 21.48 -1.14 9.09
C GLY A 400 20.05 -1.56 9.46
N THR A 401 19.04 -0.90 8.89
CA THR A 401 17.62 -1.21 9.19
C THR A 401 17.24 -2.60 8.69
N LEU A 402 17.73 -2.99 7.50
CA LEU A 402 17.52 -4.34 6.94
C LEU A 402 18.13 -5.43 7.83
N SER A 403 19.35 -5.20 8.34
CA SER A 403 19.98 -6.10 9.31
C SER A 403 19.16 -6.23 10.60
N MET A 404 18.54 -5.14 11.07
CA MET A 404 17.66 -5.18 12.24
C MET A 404 16.34 -5.91 11.95
N THR A 405 15.80 -5.80 10.73
CA THR A 405 14.64 -6.59 10.28
C THR A 405 14.95 -8.09 10.34
N ILE A 406 16.09 -8.54 9.80
CA ILE A 406 16.45 -9.96 9.83
C ILE A 406 16.75 -10.41 11.27
N GLN A 407 17.43 -9.60 12.08
CA GLN A 407 17.63 -9.91 13.52
C GLN A 407 16.31 -10.03 14.28
N ALA A 408 15.32 -9.17 13.98
CA ALA A 408 14.00 -9.26 14.57
C ALA A 408 13.26 -10.54 14.16
N MET A 409 13.45 -10.99 12.92
CA MET A 409 12.92 -12.28 12.45
C MET A 409 13.57 -13.47 13.17
N LEU A 410 14.88 -13.41 13.43
CA LEU A 410 15.64 -14.41 14.19
C LEU A 410 15.22 -14.49 15.68
N ARG A 411 14.23 -13.72 16.12
CA ARG A 411 13.60 -13.86 17.46
C ARG A 411 12.56 -14.98 17.53
N GLY A 412 12.29 -15.67 16.42
CA GLY A 412 11.33 -16.77 16.36
C GLY A 412 9.88 -16.33 16.11
N GLY A 413 9.68 -15.19 15.43
CA GLY A 413 8.35 -14.77 15.01
C GLY A 413 7.71 -15.77 14.04
N THR A 414 6.41 -16.00 14.17
CA THR A 414 5.69 -17.02 13.37
C THR A 414 5.20 -16.52 12.01
N ARG A 415 5.18 -15.19 11.79
CA ARG A 415 4.64 -14.59 10.58
C ARG A 415 5.78 -14.32 9.58
N PRO A 416 5.63 -14.72 8.31
CA PRO A 416 6.68 -14.51 7.31
C PRO A 416 6.83 -13.02 7.02
N ILE A 417 8.07 -12.52 7.03
CA ILE A 417 8.38 -11.15 6.61
C ILE A 417 8.70 -11.14 5.12
N THR A 418 8.11 -10.20 4.39
CA THR A 418 8.33 -9.99 2.95
C THR A 418 8.69 -8.54 2.68
N LEU A 419 9.80 -8.34 1.96
CA LEU A 419 10.24 -7.02 1.53
C LEU A 419 9.57 -6.69 0.19
N VAL A 420 8.95 -5.54 0.07
CA VAL A 420 8.30 -5.08 -1.15
C VAL A 420 9.07 -3.87 -1.70
N PRO A 421 9.87 -4.05 -2.76
CA PRO A 421 10.58 -2.95 -3.42
C PRO A 421 9.57 -2.06 -4.15
N ILE A 422 9.72 -0.74 -4.04
CA ILE A 422 8.77 0.22 -4.63
C ILE A 422 9.53 1.30 -5.38
N TYR A 423 9.15 1.50 -6.64
CA TYR A 423 9.54 2.67 -7.41
C TYR A 423 8.52 3.79 -7.21
N ILE A 424 9.01 4.99 -6.93
CA ILE A 424 8.22 6.22 -6.88
C ILE A 424 8.82 7.20 -7.90
N GLY A 425 8.02 7.71 -8.82
CA GLY A 425 8.44 8.66 -9.86
C GLY A 425 7.49 9.83 -9.99
N TYR A 426 8.04 10.99 -10.34
CA TYR A 426 7.27 12.21 -10.60
C TYR A 426 7.76 12.86 -11.88
N GLU A 427 6.85 13.47 -12.64
CA GLU A 427 7.19 14.33 -13.77
C GLU A 427 7.72 15.70 -13.32
N HIS A 428 7.35 16.13 -12.11
CA HIS A 428 7.95 17.30 -11.46
C HIS A 428 8.26 17.04 -9.99
N VAL A 429 9.55 16.99 -9.65
CA VAL A 429 10.02 16.96 -8.27
C VAL A 429 10.37 18.39 -7.82
N MET A 430 9.66 18.88 -6.81
CA MET A 430 9.76 20.28 -6.34
C MET A 430 11.18 20.61 -5.85
N GLU A 431 11.85 19.65 -5.25
CA GLU A 431 13.17 19.82 -4.63
C GLU A 431 14.34 19.76 -5.63
N VAL A 432 14.09 19.47 -6.92
CA VAL A 432 15.17 19.36 -7.92
C VAL A 432 15.97 20.67 -8.03
N GLY A 433 15.32 21.82 -7.88
CA GLY A 433 15.99 23.12 -7.86
C GLY A 433 16.96 23.29 -6.68
N THR A 434 16.64 22.77 -5.49
CA THR A 434 17.55 22.79 -4.34
C THR A 434 18.65 21.74 -4.49
N TYR A 435 18.36 20.58 -5.10
CA TYR A 435 19.35 19.53 -5.37
C TYR A 435 20.48 19.99 -6.28
N ALA A 436 20.19 20.78 -7.31
CA ALA A 436 21.26 21.34 -8.15
C ALA A 436 22.15 22.34 -7.41
N LYS A 437 21.60 23.09 -6.44
CA LYS A 437 22.41 23.97 -5.59
C LYS A 437 23.32 23.15 -4.67
N GLU A 438 22.78 22.09 -4.05
CA GLU A 438 23.56 21.16 -3.23
C GLU A 438 24.70 20.50 -4.02
N LEU A 439 24.42 20.03 -5.25
CA LEU A 439 25.44 19.43 -6.13
C LEU A 439 26.53 20.42 -6.57
N ARG A 440 26.24 21.73 -6.58
CA ARG A 440 27.21 22.80 -6.83
C ARG A 440 27.98 23.24 -5.58
N GLY A 441 27.85 22.51 -4.46
CA GLY A 441 28.60 22.73 -3.23
C GLY A 441 27.86 23.55 -2.17
N ALA A 442 26.60 23.92 -2.38
CA ALA A 442 25.82 24.56 -1.34
C ALA A 442 25.57 23.60 -0.17
N THR A 443 25.66 24.10 1.05
CA THR A 443 25.33 23.31 2.24
C THR A 443 23.85 22.96 2.24
N LYS A 444 23.52 21.71 2.59
CA LYS A 444 22.13 21.27 2.76
C LYS A 444 21.40 22.17 3.76
N GLU A 445 20.42 22.92 3.27
CA GLU A 445 19.57 23.75 4.12
C GLU A 445 18.62 22.87 4.94
N LYS A 446 18.40 23.23 6.21
CA LYS A 446 17.34 22.62 7.02
C LYS A 446 16.01 23.18 6.55
N GLU A 447 15.32 22.46 5.68
CA GLU A 447 13.98 22.84 5.22
C GLU A 447 13.00 22.84 6.41
N SER A 448 12.29 23.95 6.62
CA SER A 448 11.26 24.05 7.66
C SER A 448 9.88 23.72 7.10
N LEU A 449 9.02 23.06 7.90
CA LEU A 449 7.63 22.75 7.50
C LEU A 449 6.86 23.97 6.94
N PRO A 450 6.93 25.17 7.53
CA PRO A 450 6.21 26.33 7.00
C PRO A 450 6.68 26.75 5.61
N GLN A 451 7.98 26.66 5.32
CA GLN A 451 8.52 26.94 3.99
C GLN A 451 8.02 25.92 2.96
N MET A 452 8.03 24.62 3.34
CA MET A 452 7.49 23.55 2.48
C MET A 452 6.00 23.76 2.17
N VAL A 453 5.17 24.04 3.18
CA VAL A 453 3.72 24.26 3.01
C VAL A 453 3.43 25.51 2.17
N ARG A 454 4.17 26.60 2.38
CA ARG A 454 4.04 27.80 1.54
C ARG A 454 4.43 27.51 0.09
N GLY A 455 5.50 26.75 -0.14
CA GLY A 455 5.88 26.28 -1.48
C GLY A 455 4.75 25.51 -2.16
N LEU A 456 4.20 24.52 -1.46
CA LEU A 456 3.07 23.69 -1.95
C LEU A 456 1.84 24.52 -2.35
N SER A 457 1.52 25.58 -1.61
CA SER A 457 0.35 26.42 -1.92
C SER A 457 0.45 27.19 -3.25
N LYS A 458 1.66 27.48 -3.71
CA LYS A 458 1.91 28.23 -4.95
C LYS A 458 2.02 27.35 -6.19
N LEU A 459 2.15 26.04 -5.98
CA LEU A 459 2.34 25.07 -7.05
C LEU A 459 1.00 24.53 -7.53
N ARG A 460 0.95 24.30 -8.84
CA ARG A 460 -0.11 23.60 -9.57
C ARG A 460 0.55 22.89 -10.73
N ASN A 461 -0.09 21.84 -11.23
CA ASN A 461 0.32 21.14 -12.44
C ASN A 461 1.74 20.56 -12.40
N LEU A 462 2.00 19.70 -11.42
CA LEU A 462 3.24 18.92 -11.24
C LEU A 462 3.29 17.67 -12.16
N GLY A 463 2.40 17.59 -13.15
CA GLY A 463 2.29 16.44 -14.04
C GLY A 463 1.73 15.22 -13.32
N GLN A 464 2.21 14.04 -13.70
CA GLN A 464 1.78 12.75 -13.16
C GLN A 464 2.77 12.18 -12.13
N GLY A 465 2.23 11.47 -11.14
CA GLY A 465 2.98 10.64 -10.19
C GLY A 465 2.84 9.15 -10.51
N TYR A 466 3.85 8.36 -10.20
CA TYR A 466 3.91 6.93 -10.49
C TYR A 466 4.36 6.17 -9.25
N VAL A 467 3.62 5.12 -8.87
CA VAL A 467 3.96 4.19 -7.79
C VAL A 467 3.85 2.77 -8.32
N ASN A 468 4.99 2.11 -8.47
CA ASN A 468 5.05 0.74 -8.96
C ASN A 468 5.57 -0.18 -7.87
N PHE A 469 4.79 -1.20 -7.54
CA PHE A 469 5.20 -2.25 -6.62
C PHE A 469 5.99 -3.32 -7.39
N GLY A 470 7.29 -3.43 -7.11
CA GLY A 470 8.16 -4.42 -7.73
C GLY A 470 7.96 -5.83 -7.16
N GLU A 471 8.67 -6.81 -7.73
CA GLU A 471 8.65 -8.20 -7.28
C GLU A 471 8.98 -8.33 -5.78
N PRO A 472 8.06 -8.84 -4.94
CA PRO A 472 8.31 -9.03 -3.51
C PRO A 472 9.40 -10.07 -3.23
N LEU A 473 10.18 -9.85 -2.17
CA LEU A 473 11.24 -10.75 -1.72
C LEU A 473 10.86 -11.34 -0.35
N PRO A 474 10.33 -12.58 -0.30
CA PRO A 474 10.04 -13.27 0.96
C PRO A 474 11.35 -13.68 1.66
N LEU A 475 11.61 -13.11 2.84
CA LEU A 475 12.90 -13.29 3.53
C LEU A 475 13.17 -14.75 3.90
N MET A 476 12.16 -15.47 4.38
CA MET A 476 12.32 -16.87 4.77
C MET A 476 12.69 -17.74 3.56
N THR A 477 12.04 -17.53 2.41
CA THR A 477 12.36 -18.26 1.17
C THR A 477 13.77 -17.94 0.70
N TYR A 478 14.16 -16.66 0.73
CA TYR A 478 15.51 -16.24 0.38
C TYR A 478 16.57 -16.91 1.25
N LEU A 479 16.38 -16.89 2.57
CA LEU A 479 17.31 -17.50 3.53
C LEU A 479 17.34 -19.02 3.41
N ASN A 480 16.21 -19.70 3.19
CA ASN A 480 16.20 -21.15 2.96
C ASN A 480 17.10 -21.56 1.79
N HIS A 481 17.19 -20.71 0.76
CA HIS A 481 18.00 -20.98 -0.42
C HIS A 481 19.48 -20.63 -0.22
N HIS A 482 19.78 -19.46 0.38
CA HIS A 482 21.14 -18.93 0.45
C HIS A 482 21.87 -19.24 1.76
N VAL A 483 21.13 -19.53 2.83
CA VAL A 483 21.67 -19.84 4.18
C VAL A 483 20.82 -20.95 4.81
N PRO A 484 20.89 -22.22 4.36
CA PRO A 484 19.98 -23.29 4.79
C PRO A 484 19.88 -23.45 6.32
N GLU A 485 21.00 -23.26 7.02
CA GLU A 485 21.14 -23.37 8.48
C GLU A 485 20.67 -22.11 9.25
N TRP A 486 20.06 -21.12 8.59
CA TRP A 486 19.71 -19.84 9.24
C TRP A 486 18.81 -20.00 10.47
N ARG A 487 18.02 -21.08 10.52
CA ARG A 487 17.12 -21.40 11.64
C ARG A 487 17.87 -21.72 12.93
N GLU A 488 19.10 -22.21 12.86
CA GLU A 488 19.94 -22.48 14.03
C GLU A 488 20.33 -21.19 14.76
N ALA A 489 20.29 -20.05 14.06
CA ALA A 489 20.55 -18.73 14.62
C ALA A 489 19.31 -18.07 15.25
N ILE A 490 18.19 -18.80 15.41
CA ILE A 490 17.00 -18.28 16.08
C ILE A 490 17.24 -18.27 17.58
N ASP A 491 17.20 -17.09 18.19
CA ASP A 491 17.34 -16.91 19.65
C ASP A 491 16.31 -15.89 20.17
N PRO A 492 15.42 -16.29 21.08
CA PRO A 492 14.35 -15.44 21.60
C PRO A 492 14.83 -14.39 22.63
N ILE A 493 16.09 -14.43 23.08
CA ILE A 493 16.64 -13.59 24.15
C ILE A 493 17.77 -12.70 23.65
N GLU A 494 18.71 -13.23 22.87
CA GLU A 494 19.81 -12.44 22.30
C GLU A 494 19.67 -12.28 20.79
N ALA A 495 19.98 -11.08 20.30
CA ALA A 495 20.11 -10.90 18.87
C ALA A 495 21.48 -11.42 18.46
N ILE A 496 21.50 -12.66 17.97
CA ILE A 496 22.69 -13.24 17.39
C ILE A 496 23.08 -12.39 16.16
N ARG A 497 24.38 -12.16 15.99
CA ARG A 497 24.96 -11.68 14.74
C ARG A 497 25.77 -12.81 14.13
N PRO A 498 25.13 -13.76 13.43
CA PRO A 498 25.86 -14.82 12.75
C PRO A 498 26.84 -14.23 11.73
N SER A 499 27.92 -14.95 11.46
CA SER A 499 28.92 -14.56 10.46
C SER A 499 28.30 -14.35 9.06
N TRP A 500 27.26 -15.11 8.73
CA TRP A 500 26.53 -14.99 7.46
C TRP A 500 25.64 -13.74 7.37
N LEU A 501 25.27 -13.11 8.48
CA LEU A 501 24.26 -12.04 8.48
C LEU A 501 24.67 -10.85 7.61
N THR A 502 25.87 -10.32 7.80
CA THR A 502 26.35 -9.15 7.06
C THR A 502 26.43 -9.38 5.54
N PRO A 503 27.10 -10.43 5.02
CA PRO A 503 27.15 -10.66 3.57
C PRO A 503 25.76 -10.92 2.99
N THR A 504 24.90 -11.70 3.65
CA THR A 504 23.54 -11.96 3.18
C THR A 504 22.69 -10.68 3.14
N VAL A 505 22.78 -9.82 4.16
CA VAL A 505 22.09 -8.53 4.16
C VAL A 505 22.54 -7.65 3.00
N ASN A 506 23.85 -7.62 2.68
CA ASN A 506 24.36 -6.84 1.56
C ASN A 506 23.83 -7.36 0.22
N ASN A 507 23.75 -8.68 0.03
CA ASN A 507 23.17 -9.29 -1.16
C ASN A 507 21.69 -8.95 -1.31
N ILE A 508 20.89 -9.14 -0.24
CA ILE A 508 19.47 -8.77 -0.23
C ILE A 508 19.31 -7.27 -0.55
N ALA A 509 20.16 -6.42 0.02
CA ALA A 509 20.10 -4.99 -0.24
C ALA A 509 20.37 -4.66 -1.72
N ALA A 510 21.37 -5.30 -2.34
CA ALA A 510 21.63 -5.15 -3.77
C ALA A 510 20.44 -5.64 -4.62
N ASP A 511 19.89 -6.82 -4.30
CA ASP A 511 18.71 -7.39 -4.98
C ASP A 511 17.50 -6.45 -4.90
N LEU A 512 17.27 -5.81 -3.74
CA LEU A 512 16.20 -4.83 -3.58
C LEU A 512 16.41 -3.61 -4.48
N MET A 513 17.64 -3.09 -4.59
CA MET A 513 17.91 -1.94 -5.47
C MET A 513 17.66 -2.29 -6.94
N VAL A 514 18.02 -3.51 -7.37
CA VAL A 514 17.70 -4.00 -8.72
C VAL A 514 16.18 -4.13 -8.90
N ARG A 515 15.46 -4.72 -7.94
CA ARG A 515 13.99 -4.86 -8.01
C ARG A 515 13.26 -3.51 -8.02
N ILE A 516 13.79 -2.49 -7.34
CA ILE A 516 13.27 -1.10 -7.44
C ILE A 516 13.46 -0.57 -8.86
N ASN A 517 14.64 -0.75 -9.47
CA ASN A 517 14.89 -0.32 -10.85
C ASN A 517 14.04 -1.09 -11.87
N ASN A 518 13.81 -2.39 -11.64
CA ASN A 518 12.93 -3.25 -12.45
C ASN A 518 11.48 -2.75 -12.45
N ALA A 519 11.06 -2.04 -11.40
CA ALA A 519 9.75 -1.42 -11.29
C ALA A 519 9.71 0.03 -11.84
N GLY A 520 10.76 0.48 -12.55
CA GLY A 520 10.85 1.83 -13.11
C GLY A 520 9.68 2.19 -14.02
N ALA A 521 9.25 3.45 -13.96
CA ALA A 521 8.23 3.99 -14.85
C ALA A 521 8.81 5.07 -15.76
N ALA A 522 8.69 4.87 -17.07
CA ALA A 522 8.95 5.89 -18.07
C ALA A 522 7.74 6.81 -18.21
N ASN A 523 7.99 8.10 -18.42
CA ASN A 523 6.98 9.11 -18.65
C ASN A 523 7.46 10.17 -19.65
N ALA A 524 6.56 11.09 -20.02
CA ALA A 524 6.82 12.11 -21.03
C ALA A 524 8.07 12.94 -20.72
N MET A 525 8.20 13.42 -19.48
CA MET A 525 9.35 14.22 -19.05
C MET A 525 10.65 13.42 -19.15
N ASN A 526 10.66 12.16 -18.69
CA ASN A 526 11.86 11.33 -18.77
C ASN A 526 12.32 11.11 -20.22
N LEU A 527 11.39 10.80 -21.13
CA LEU A 527 11.68 10.52 -22.54
C LEU A 527 12.13 11.79 -23.28
N CYS A 528 11.42 12.91 -23.16
CA CYS A 528 11.78 14.18 -23.77
C CYS A 528 13.14 14.69 -23.28
N CYS A 529 13.39 14.66 -21.97
CA CYS A 529 14.69 15.04 -21.42
C CYS A 529 15.81 14.12 -21.93
N THR A 530 15.55 12.82 -22.09
CA THR A 530 16.53 11.87 -22.62
C THR A 530 16.91 12.19 -24.06
N ALA A 531 15.93 12.40 -24.93
CA ALA A 531 16.16 12.76 -26.34
C ALA A 531 16.90 14.10 -26.48
N LEU A 532 16.42 15.15 -25.83
CA LEU A 532 16.99 16.49 -25.94
C LEU A 532 18.39 16.57 -25.33
N LEU A 533 18.65 15.94 -24.18
CA LEU A 533 20.00 15.93 -23.60
C LEU A 533 21.02 15.15 -24.44
N ALA A 534 20.57 14.21 -25.26
CA ALA A 534 21.43 13.47 -26.18
C ALA A 534 21.72 14.26 -27.48
N SER A 535 20.89 15.25 -27.83
CA SER A 535 21.10 16.06 -29.04
C SER A 535 22.23 17.07 -28.85
N ARG A 536 23.01 17.31 -29.93
CA ARG A 536 24.22 18.15 -29.88
C ARG A 536 23.95 19.57 -29.38
N GLN A 537 22.80 20.14 -29.75
CA GLN A 537 22.42 21.51 -29.39
C GLN A 537 21.41 21.57 -28.23
N ARG A 538 20.95 20.42 -27.72
CA ARG A 538 19.79 20.29 -26.82
C ARG A 538 18.49 20.82 -27.41
N SER A 539 18.41 20.80 -28.73
CA SER A 539 17.23 21.12 -29.51
C SER A 539 17.01 20.03 -30.56
N LEU A 540 15.75 19.83 -30.93
CA LEU A 540 15.31 18.96 -32.02
C LEU A 540 14.07 19.59 -32.66
N THR A 541 13.85 19.36 -33.95
CA THR A 541 12.53 19.68 -34.54
C THR A 541 11.46 18.78 -33.91
N ARG A 542 10.20 19.23 -33.89
CA ARG A 542 9.09 18.41 -33.37
C ARG A 542 8.99 17.05 -34.06
N GLU A 543 9.26 17.00 -35.36
CA GLU A 543 9.29 15.76 -36.13
C GLU A 543 10.41 14.82 -35.65
N GLN A 544 11.64 15.32 -35.52
CA GLN A 544 12.78 14.54 -35.01
C GLN A 544 12.53 14.02 -33.58
N LEU A 545 11.96 14.87 -32.71
CA LEU A 545 11.64 14.47 -31.35
C LEU A 545 10.55 13.38 -31.33
N THR A 546 9.52 13.52 -32.17
CA THR A 546 8.46 12.51 -32.33
C THR A 546 9.06 11.17 -32.74
N GLN A 547 9.86 11.15 -33.82
CA GLN A 547 10.50 9.92 -34.31
C GLN A 547 11.42 9.29 -33.24
N GLN A 548 12.15 10.10 -32.49
CA GLN A 548 13.01 9.61 -31.42
C GLN A 548 12.20 8.99 -30.26
N LEU A 549 11.08 9.61 -29.88
CA LEU A 549 10.20 9.07 -28.85
C LEU A 549 9.47 7.82 -29.32
N GLU A 550 9.05 7.75 -30.59
CA GLU A 550 8.49 6.52 -31.18
C GLU A 550 9.49 5.38 -31.12
N CYS A 551 10.77 5.64 -31.41
CA CYS A 551 11.84 4.65 -31.27
C CYS A 551 11.99 4.18 -29.81
N TYR A 552 12.03 5.10 -28.83
CA TYR A 552 12.09 4.72 -27.42
C TYR A 552 10.86 3.93 -26.96
N LEU A 553 9.66 4.34 -27.35
CA LEU A 553 8.43 3.63 -27.03
C LEU A 553 8.40 2.25 -27.68
N ALA A 554 8.83 2.12 -28.94
CA ALA A 554 8.93 0.84 -29.62
C ALA A 554 9.90 -0.09 -28.89
N LEU A 555 11.07 0.40 -28.47
CA LEU A 555 12.01 -0.38 -27.66
C LEU A 555 11.36 -0.84 -26.35
N LEU A 556 10.82 0.10 -25.57
CA LEU A 556 10.25 -0.18 -24.25
C LEU A 556 8.98 -1.04 -24.28
N ARG A 557 8.22 -1.05 -25.38
CA ARG A 557 6.99 -1.86 -25.54
C ARG A 557 7.29 -3.26 -26.09
N ASN A 558 8.21 -3.38 -27.04
CA ASN A 558 8.54 -4.67 -27.66
C ASN A 558 9.58 -5.46 -26.86
N VAL A 559 10.50 -4.76 -26.19
CA VAL A 559 11.56 -5.35 -25.37
C VAL A 559 11.58 -4.63 -24.02
N PRO A 560 10.56 -4.84 -23.17
CA PRO A 560 10.49 -4.16 -21.88
C PRO A 560 11.70 -4.53 -21.01
N TYR A 561 12.29 -3.53 -20.35
CA TYR A 561 13.42 -3.70 -19.42
C TYR A 561 13.14 -4.77 -18.34
N SER A 562 11.91 -4.81 -17.86
CA SER A 562 11.43 -5.75 -16.86
C SER A 562 9.90 -5.86 -17.00
N PRO A 563 9.28 -7.02 -16.67
CA PRO A 563 7.83 -7.17 -16.66
C PRO A 563 7.13 -6.25 -15.65
N ASP A 564 7.87 -5.75 -14.65
CA ASP A 564 7.35 -4.83 -13.64
C ASP A 564 7.49 -3.35 -14.02
N ALA A 565 8.15 -3.04 -15.14
CA ALA A 565 8.37 -1.68 -15.59
C ALA A 565 7.11 -1.11 -16.26
N THR A 566 6.87 0.18 -16.09
CA THR A 566 5.76 0.87 -16.76
C THR A 566 6.27 1.66 -17.95
N THR A 567 5.61 1.46 -19.08
CA THR A 567 5.81 2.22 -20.32
C THR A 567 4.51 2.95 -20.65
N PRO A 568 4.54 4.24 -21.06
CA PRO A 568 3.33 4.97 -21.45
C PRO A 568 2.59 4.27 -22.59
N SER A 569 1.25 4.30 -22.56
CA SER A 569 0.38 3.84 -23.67
C SER A 569 0.12 4.94 -24.71
N ALA A 570 0.25 6.21 -24.33
CA ALA A 570 0.08 7.36 -25.21
C ALA A 570 1.06 7.36 -26.39
N SER A 571 0.69 8.03 -27.48
CA SER A 571 1.53 8.26 -28.65
C SER A 571 2.68 9.23 -28.33
N ALA A 572 3.74 9.21 -29.14
CA ALA A 572 4.87 10.13 -28.98
C ALA A 572 4.42 11.61 -29.05
N SER A 573 3.51 11.96 -29.97
CA SER A 573 2.98 13.33 -30.06
C SER A 573 2.25 13.76 -28.79
N GLU A 574 1.37 12.90 -28.25
CA GLU A 574 0.66 13.21 -26.99
C GLU A 574 1.62 13.39 -25.82
N LEU A 575 2.68 12.59 -25.74
CA LEU A 575 3.72 12.74 -24.71
C LEU A 575 4.48 14.05 -24.88
N ILE A 576 4.82 14.45 -26.10
CA ILE A 576 5.48 15.74 -26.37
C ILE A 576 4.57 16.89 -25.95
N ASP A 577 3.30 16.86 -26.35
CA ASP A 577 2.33 17.91 -26.00
C ASP A 577 2.16 18.04 -24.49
N HIS A 578 2.05 16.91 -23.79
CA HIS A 578 2.01 16.88 -22.33
C HIS A 578 3.31 17.45 -21.71
N ALA A 579 4.48 17.05 -22.22
CA ALA A 579 5.77 17.55 -21.72
C ALA A 579 5.93 19.06 -21.94
N LEU A 580 5.43 19.61 -23.05
CA LEU A 580 5.46 21.04 -23.32
C LEU A 580 4.57 21.84 -22.34
N GLN A 581 3.42 21.30 -21.93
CA GLN A 581 2.55 21.91 -20.92
C GLN A 581 3.21 22.04 -19.53
N MET A 582 4.27 21.29 -19.28
CA MET A 582 5.05 21.36 -18.03
C MET A 582 5.94 22.62 -17.95
N ASN A 583 6.03 23.42 -19.02
CA ASN A 583 6.82 24.66 -19.10
C ASN A 583 8.30 24.44 -18.70
N LYS A 584 8.89 23.33 -19.16
CA LYS A 584 10.31 22.97 -18.98
C LYS A 584 11.15 23.07 -20.25
N PHE A 585 10.48 23.30 -21.37
CA PHE A 585 11.08 23.40 -22.70
C PHE A 585 10.64 24.71 -23.34
N GLU A 586 11.46 25.23 -24.24
CA GLU A 586 11.15 26.38 -25.09
C GLU A 586 10.74 25.86 -26.48
N VAL A 587 9.86 26.59 -27.15
CA VAL A 587 9.44 26.29 -28.52
C VAL A 587 9.72 27.51 -29.38
N GLU A 588 10.63 27.36 -30.34
CA GLU A 588 10.90 28.35 -31.37
C GLU A 588 10.19 27.93 -32.66
N LYS A 589 9.47 28.86 -33.28
CA LYS A 589 8.81 28.62 -34.57
C LYS A 589 9.78 28.92 -35.69
N ASP A 590 10.12 27.91 -36.49
CA ASP A 590 10.90 28.07 -37.72
C ASP A 590 10.00 27.85 -38.94
N THR A 591 10.42 28.36 -40.09
CA THR A 591 9.81 28.19 -41.41
C THR A 591 9.62 26.72 -41.83
N ILE A 592 10.41 25.80 -41.25
CA ILE A 592 10.40 24.35 -41.54
C ILE A 592 9.61 23.57 -40.45
N GLY A 593 9.26 24.21 -39.32
CA GLY A 593 8.51 23.59 -38.23
C GLY A 593 8.94 24.08 -36.84
N ASP A 594 8.25 23.61 -35.80
CA ASP A 594 8.57 23.96 -34.41
C ASP A 594 9.86 23.26 -33.97
N ILE A 595 10.79 24.04 -33.39
CA ILE A 595 12.02 23.55 -32.75
C ILE A 595 11.81 23.55 -31.23
N ILE A 596 11.96 22.39 -30.61
CA ILE A 596 11.82 22.20 -29.17
C ILE A 596 13.21 22.25 -28.56
N ILE A 597 13.41 23.15 -27.60
CA ILE A 597 14.70 23.48 -27.01
C ILE A 597 14.66 23.18 -25.51
N LEU A 598 15.69 22.50 -25.01
CA LEU A 598 15.96 22.38 -23.59
C LEU A 598 16.94 23.50 -23.15
N PRO A 599 16.47 24.47 -22.33
CA PRO A 599 17.28 25.63 -21.97
C PRO A 599 18.57 25.26 -21.23
N ARG A 600 19.63 26.04 -21.45
CA ARG A 600 20.97 25.68 -20.97
C ARG A 600 21.04 25.60 -19.45
N GLU A 601 20.38 26.52 -18.78
CA GLU A 601 20.30 26.62 -17.32
C GLU A 601 19.51 25.47 -16.69
N GLN A 602 18.59 24.86 -17.44
CA GLN A 602 17.79 23.71 -16.98
C GLN A 602 18.44 22.37 -17.34
N ALA A 603 19.37 22.32 -18.29
CA ALA A 603 19.95 21.06 -18.77
C ALA A 603 20.52 20.18 -17.64
N VAL A 604 21.25 20.76 -16.69
CA VAL A 604 21.80 20.01 -15.54
C VAL A 604 20.67 19.43 -14.68
N LEU A 605 19.63 20.21 -14.39
CA LEU A 605 18.46 19.76 -13.63
C LEU A 605 17.73 18.62 -14.37
N MET A 606 17.60 18.72 -15.68
CA MET A 606 16.91 17.73 -16.50
C MET A 606 17.65 16.39 -16.59
N THR A 607 18.95 16.35 -16.28
CA THR A 607 19.67 15.07 -16.16
C THR A 607 19.07 14.18 -15.06
N TYR A 608 18.45 14.78 -14.02
CA TYR A 608 17.71 14.06 -12.99
C TYR A 608 16.60 13.19 -13.61
N TYR A 609 15.78 13.77 -14.47
CA TYR A 609 14.66 13.06 -15.10
C TYR A 609 15.14 12.02 -16.11
N ARG A 610 16.19 12.29 -16.88
CA ARG A 610 16.81 11.25 -17.75
C ARG A 610 17.30 10.07 -16.92
N ASN A 611 18.02 10.34 -15.82
CA ASN A 611 18.64 9.30 -15.01
C ASN A 611 17.61 8.37 -14.32
N ASN A 612 16.36 8.79 -14.18
CA ASN A 612 15.29 7.94 -13.64
C ASN A 612 14.94 6.75 -14.54
N ILE A 613 15.23 6.82 -15.84
CA ILE A 613 14.89 5.77 -16.82
C ILE A 613 16.09 5.30 -17.64
N ALA A 614 17.28 5.87 -17.41
CA ALA A 614 18.44 5.61 -18.26
C ALA A 614 18.78 4.11 -18.34
N HIS A 615 18.63 3.38 -17.23
CA HIS A 615 18.83 1.93 -17.17
C HIS A 615 17.81 1.14 -17.99
N MET A 616 16.61 1.68 -18.23
CA MET A 616 15.56 1.04 -19.03
C MET A 616 15.84 1.11 -20.55
N LEU A 617 16.78 1.96 -20.96
CA LEU A 617 17.15 2.19 -22.37
C LEU A 617 18.52 1.59 -22.73
N VAL A 618 19.17 0.88 -21.80
CA VAL A 618 20.43 0.18 -22.07
C VAL A 618 20.11 -1.15 -22.75
N ILE A 619 20.64 -1.34 -23.96
CA ILE A 619 20.55 -2.60 -24.69
C ILE A 619 21.75 -3.48 -24.27
N PRO A 620 21.58 -4.79 -24.03
CA PRO A 620 22.69 -5.70 -23.80
C PRO A 620 23.70 -5.60 -24.96
N SER A 621 24.99 -5.43 -24.63
CA SER A 621 26.08 -5.34 -25.60
C SER A 621 26.33 -6.62 -26.37
#